data_AF-A0A914RU94-F1
#
_entry.id   AF-A0A914RU94-F1
#
_cell.length_a   1.000
_cell.length_b   1.000
_cell.length_c   1.000
_cell.angle_alpha   90.00
_cell.angle_beta   90.00
_cell.angle_gamma   90.00
#
_symmetry.space_group_name_H-M   'P 1'
#
loop_
_entity.id
_entity.type
_entity.pdbx_description
1 polymer ?
#
loop_
_entity_poly.entity_id
_entity_poly.type
_entity_poly.pdbx_seq_one_letter_code
_entity_poly.pdbx_strand_id
1 'polypeptide(L)'
;MLDSEKFVDYRLISDQRCFQYLLLTGLSSAANALQHDCDSRKVKLKKPISKKLLTLFEKGESTQFLAIWNQIFPVDENRSETVDVLECYIRIYFTTFPLRKSPAAKNEYRERIADLKSYLEEGAGSKLSGTPELVQYFALPYVKEPGKHPVFKELVQVSLELISLCFTQPLNAV
;
A
#
# COMPACT_ATOMS: atom_id res chain seq x y z
N MET A 1 12.07 39.39 -6.32
CA MET A 1 11.48 39.41 -4.96
C MET A 1 10.73 38.11 -4.81
N LEU A 2 11.11 37.33 -3.81
CA LEU A 2 11.03 35.86 -3.75
C LEU A 2 9.61 35.30 -3.99
N ASP A 3 9.55 34.30 -4.87
CA ASP A 3 8.39 33.43 -5.08
C ASP A 3 7.89 32.90 -3.73
N SER A 4 6.62 33.17 -3.46
CA SER A 4 5.90 32.55 -2.36
C SER A 4 5.81 31.05 -2.65
N GLU A 5 6.74 30.29 -2.05
CA GLU A 5 6.63 28.84 -1.93
C GLU A 5 5.22 28.53 -1.42
N LYS A 6 4.40 27.99 -2.31
CA LYS A 6 3.09 27.46 -2.00
C LYS A 6 3.29 26.21 -1.14
N PHE A 7 3.54 26.42 0.15
CA PHE A 7 3.39 25.39 1.16
C PHE A 7 1.92 25.04 1.21
N VAL A 8 1.62 23.81 0.80
CA VAL A 8 0.27 23.27 0.88
C VAL A 8 0.11 22.57 2.21
N ASP A 9 -1.00 22.94 2.86
CA ASP A 9 -1.57 22.43 4.09
C ASP A 9 -1.56 20.89 4.17
N TYR A 10 -1.26 20.37 5.35
CA TYR A 10 -0.80 19.02 5.72
C TYR A 10 -1.88 17.92 5.66
N ARG A 11 -2.95 18.09 4.86
CA ARG A 11 -4.10 17.16 4.81
C ARG A 11 -4.08 16.18 3.63
N LEU A 12 -2.97 16.08 2.91
CA LEU A 12 -2.90 15.43 1.59
C LEU A 12 -2.34 13.99 1.58
N ILE A 13 -1.90 13.47 2.72
CA ILE A 13 -1.47 12.05 2.86
C ILE A 13 -2.59 11.19 3.47
N SER A 14 -3.42 11.77 4.34
CA SER A 14 -4.66 11.15 4.85
C SER A 14 -5.69 10.88 3.76
N ASP A 15 -5.54 11.53 2.60
CA ASP A 15 -6.43 11.41 1.44
C ASP A 15 -5.85 10.50 0.33
N GLN A 16 -4.72 9.82 0.59
CA GLN A 16 -4.14 8.90 -0.38
C GLN A 16 -4.81 7.53 -0.34
N ARG A 17 -5.07 6.98 -1.53
CA ARG A 17 -5.59 5.63 -1.74
C ARG A 17 -4.83 4.53 -1.01
N CYS A 18 -3.59 4.73 -0.55
CA CYS A 18 -2.90 3.81 0.36
C CYS A 18 -3.53 3.84 1.76
N PHE A 19 -3.69 5.01 2.38
CA PHE A 19 -4.41 5.18 3.64
C PHE A 19 -5.88 4.74 3.51
N GLN A 20 -6.54 5.12 2.41
CA GLN A 20 -7.91 4.70 2.13
C GLN A 20 -8.01 3.19 1.87
N TYR A 21 -7.04 2.58 1.18
CA TYR A 21 -6.96 1.13 1.00
C TYR A 21 -6.79 0.43 2.35
N LEU A 22 -5.92 0.93 3.21
CA LEU A 22 -5.74 0.39 4.57
C LEU A 22 -7.04 0.50 5.36
N LEU A 23 -7.69 1.65 5.39
CA LEU A 23 -8.99 1.82 6.06
C LEU A 23 -10.06 0.87 5.49
N LEU A 24 -10.19 0.79 4.16
CA LEU A 24 -11.21 -0.01 3.48
C LEU A 24 -10.98 -1.52 3.57
N THR A 25 -9.74 -1.94 3.81
CA THR A 25 -9.40 -3.36 4.05
C THR A 25 -9.39 -3.72 5.54
N GLY A 26 -9.90 -2.84 6.41
CA GLY A 26 -10.00 -3.08 7.85
C GLY A 26 -8.68 -2.88 8.61
N LEU A 27 -7.68 -2.27 7.97
CA LEU A 27 -6.33 -2.04 8.48
C LEU A 27 -6.17 -0.61 9.04
N SER A 28 -7.16 -0.16 9.82
CA SER A 28 -7.20 1.23 10.34
C SER A 28 -6.04 1.58 11.27
N SER A 29 -5.47 0.58 11.95
CA SER A 29 -4.26 0.73 12.79
C SER A 29 -3.06 1.18 11.95
N ALA A 30 -2.78 0.46 10.84
CA ALA A 30 -1.71 0.79 9.89
C ALA A 30 -1.95 2.12 9.17
N ALA A 31 -3.21 2.44 8.87
CA ALA A 31 -3.59 3.74 8.32
C ALA A 31 -3.21 4.88 9.28
N ASN A 32 -3.67 4.81 10.52
CA ASN A 32 -3.42 5.84 11.54
C ASN A 32 -1.93 6.00 11.85
N ALA A 33 -1.20 4.88 11.91
CA ALA A 33 0.24 4.91 12.12
C ALA A 33 0.96 5.62 10.96
N LEU A 34 0.60 5.33 9.70
CA LEU A 34 1.15 6.01 8.53
C LEU A 34 0.95 7.54 8.61
N GLN A 35 -0.27 7.97 8.95
CA GLN A 35 -0.59 9.38 9.06
C GLN A 35 0.30 10.06 10.12
N HIS A 36 0.40 9.44 11.30
CA HIS A 36 1.24 9.92 12.39
C HIS A 36 2.72 10.03 11.99
N ASP A 37 3.26 9.06 11.27
CA ASP A 37 4.66 9.04 10.84
C ASP A 37 4.97 10.11 9.79
N CYS A 38 4.06 10.32 8.84
CA CYS A 38 4.18 11.39 7.86
C CYS A 38 4.17 12.78 8.52
N ASP A 39 3.27 12.97 9.50
CA ASP A 39 3.16 14.22 10.25
C ASP A 39 4.40 14.46 11.14
N SER A 40 4.86 13.42 11.84
CA SER A 40 6.02 13.49 12.73
C SER A 40 7.34 13.76 11.98
N ARG A 41 7.52 13.14 10.80
CA ARG A 41 8.74 13.29 10.00
C ARG A 41 8.76 14.54 9.11
N LYS A 42 7.69 15.36 9.11
CA LYS A 42 7.51 16.51 8.19
C LYS A 42 7.79 16.14 6.72
N VAL A 43 7.46 14.91 6.30
CA VAL A 43 7.77 14.42 4.94
C VAL A 43 6.87 15.16 3.95
N LYS A 44 7.40 16.24 3.37
CA LYS A 44 6.72 17.02 2.35
C LYS A 44 6.94 16.38 0.98
N LEU A 45 6.01 15.51 0.58
CA LEU A 45 6.00 15.01 -0.80
C LEU A 45 5.57 16.12 -1.75
N LYS A 46 6.41 16.40 -2.75
CA LYS A 46 6.03 17.30 -3.85
C LYS A 46 4.79 16.73 -4.56
N LYS A 47 3.78 17.55 -4.85
CA LYS A 47 2.53 17.15 -5.55
C LYS A 47 2.73 16.26 -6.79
N PRO A 48 3.77 16.44 -7.64
CA PRO A 48 4.00 15.54 -8.78
C PRO A 48 4.35 14.11 -8.35
N ILE A 49 5.09 13.94 -7.24
CA ILE A 49 5.52 12.63 -6.72
C ILE A 49 4.33 11.86 -6.18
N SER A 50 3.44 12.53 -5.42
CA SER A 50 2.23 11.90 -4.88
C SER A 50 1.28 11.44 -6.00
N LYS A 51 1.07 12.27 -7.04
CA LYS A 51 0.28 11.89 -8.22
C LYS A 51 0.88 10.71 -8.99
N LYS A 52 2.22 10.67 -9.11
CA LYS A 52 2.94 9.58 -9.78
C LYS A 52 2.79 8.27 -9.02
N LEU A 53 3.05 8.25 -7.72
CA LEU A 53 2.86 7.06 -6.86
C LEU A 53 1.42 6.53 -6.95
N LEU A 54 0.44 7.45 -6.92
CA LEU A 54 -0.97 7.09 -7.03
C LEU A 54 -1.29 6.39 -8.36
N THR A 55 -0.80 6.96 -9.47
CA THR A 55 -0.98 6.39 -10.81
C THR A 55 -0.34 5.01 -10.92
N LEU A 56 0.84 4.80 -10.32
CA LEU A 56 1.52 3.50 -10.32
C LEU A 56 0.76 2.47 -9.46
N PHE A 57 0.23 2.89 -8.31
CA PHE A 57 -0.58 2.04 -7.43
C PHE A 57 -1.86 1.56 -8.11
N GLU A 58 -2.57 2.45 -8.80
CA GLU A 58 -3.79 2.13 -9.55
C GLU A 58 -3.54 1.18 -10.73
N LYS A 59 -2.39 1.32 -11.38
CA LYS A 59 -2.00 0.47 -12.52
C LYS A 59 -1.36 -0.85 -12.09
N GLY A 60 -1.11 -1.03 -10.79
CA GLY A 60 -0.44 -2.24 -10.29
C GLY A 60 1.05 -2.30 -10.62
N GLU A 61 1.70 -1.16 -10.87
CA GLU A 61 3.09 -1.00 -11.28
C GLU A 61 4.05 -1.05 -10.08
N SER A 62 4.21 -2.25 -9.49
CA SER A 62 4.92 -2.47 -8.22
C SER A 62 6.38 -2.02 -8.26
N THR A 63 7.14 -2.38 -9.31
CA THR A 63 8.57 -2.09 -9.42
C THR A 63 8.85 -0.59 -9.42
N GLN A 64 8.11 0.17 -10.24
CA GLN A 64 8.26 1.62 -10.32
C GLN A 64 7.76 2.30 -9.02
N PHE A 65 6.68 1.79 -8.42
CA PHE A 65 6.17 2.30 -7.16
C PHE A 65 7.22 2.14 -6.06
N LEU A 66 7.76 0.93 -5.87
CA LEU A 66 8.73 0.61 -4.83
C LEU A 66 10.05 1.35 -5.02
N ALA A 67 10.46 1.60 -6.26
CA ALA A 67 11.63 2.43 -6.55
C ALA A 67 11.46 3.87 -6.03
N ILE A 68 10.30 4.48 -6.22
CA ILE A 68 9.99 5.83 -5.69
C ILE A 68 9.79 5.77 -4.17
N TRP A 69 9.12 4.74 -3.67
CA TRP A 69 8.91 4.50 -2.23
C TRP A 69 10.24 4.48 -1.49
N ASN A 70 11.22 3.70 -1.96
CA ASN A 70 12.54 3.58 -1.34
C ASN A 70 13.39 4.85 -1.46
N GLN A 71 13.07 5.78 -2.37
CA GLN A 71 13.71 7.10 -2.40
C GLN A 71 13.16 8.03 -1.32
N ILE A 72 11.88 7.87 -0.95
CA ILE A 72 11.22 8.67 0.08
C ILE A 72 11.52 8.08 1.47
N PHE A 73 11.47 6.76 1.56
CA PHE A 73 11.64 5.97 2.77
C PHE A 73 12.76 4.95 2.57
N PRO A 74 14.03 5.39 2.53
CA PRO A 74 15.16 4.49 2.41
C PRO A 74 15.14 3.43 3.51
N VAL A 75 15.60 2.22 3.17
CA VAL A 75 15.78 1.15 4.15
C VAL A 75 17.04 1.47 4.94
N ASP A 76 16.89 2.13 6.08
CA ASP A 76 17.94 2.41 7.03
C ASP A 76 17.48 2.11 8.47
N GLU A 77 18.40 2.21 9.43
CA GLU A 77 18.13 1.94 10.84
C GLU A 77 17.14 2.90 11.50
N ASN A 78 16.87 4.06 10.88
CA ASN A 78 15.95 5.08 11.40
C ASN A 78 14.55 4.98 10.76
N ARG A 79 14.34 4.04 9.84
CA ARG A 79 13.03 3.75 9.27
C ARG A 79 12.14 3.12 10.35
N SER A 80 10.97 3.71 10.55
CA SER A 80 10.03 3.28 11.59
C SER A 80 9.34 2.00 11.15
N GLU A 81 9.02 1.17 12.14
CA GLU A 81 8.28 -0.09 11.95
C GLU A 81 6.97 0.14 11.19
N THR A 82 6.24 1.22 11.46
CA THR A 82 5.06 1.64 10.71
C THR A 82 5.27 1.69 9.19
N VAL A 83 6.39 2.25 8.74
CA VAL A 83 6.70 2.39 7.31
C VAL A 83 7.06 1.02 6.71
N ASP A 84 7.65 0.12 7.49
CA ASP A 84 7.88 -1.27 7.08
C ASP A 84 6.58 -2.06 6.97
N VAL A 85 5.70 -1.94 7.98
CA VAL A 85 4.36 -2.54 8.00
C VAL A 85 3.56 -2.11 6.79
N LEU A 86 3.58 -0.82 6.48
CA LEU A 86 2.90 -0.29 5.30
C LEU A 86 3.48 -0.80 3.99
N GLU A 87 4.81 -0.84 3.85
CA GLU A 87 5.42 -1.41 2.65
C GLU A 87 5.01 -2.88 2.48
N CYS A 88 4.92 -3.65 3.57
CA CYS A 88 4.43 -5.01 3.54
C CYS A 88 2.99 -5.09 2.99
N TYR A 89 2.06 -4.24 3.47
CA TYR A 89 0.71 -4.18 2.91
C TYR A 89 0.67 -3.77 1.43
N ILE A 90 1.50 -2.80 1.03
CA ILE A 90 1.62 -2.37 -0.37
C ILE A 90 2.12 -3.54 -1.24
N ARG A 91 3.11 -4.30 -0.78
CA ARG A 91 3.60 -5.50 -1.46
C ARG A 91 2.51 -6.57 -1.55
N ILE A 92 1.73 -6.80 -0.49
CA ILE A 92 0.57 -7.70 -0.51
C ILE A 92 -0.47 -7.25 -1.54
N TYR A 93 -0.82 -5.96 -1.56
CA TYR A 93 -1.73 -5.37 -2.54
C TYR A 93 -1.25 -5.62 -3.98
N PHE A 94 0.02 -5.31 -4.26
CA PHE A 94 0.58 -5.51 -5.59
C PHE A 94 0.66 -6.98 -5.98
N THR A 95 0.89 -7.84 -5.00
CA THR A 95 0.93 -9.29 -5.22
C THR A 95 -0.44 -9.80 -5.65
N THR A 96 -1.52 -9.38 -5.00
CA THR A 96 -2.89 -9.83 -5.34
C THR A 96 -3.51 -9.07 -6.49
N PHE A 97 -2.95 -7.93 -6.91
CA PHE A 97 -3.46 -7.10 -8.01
C PHE A 97 -3.78 -7.87 -9.31
N PRO A 98 -2.94 -8.79 -9.82
CA PRO A 98 -3.22 -9.52 -11.05
C PRO A 98 -4.48 -10.40 -10.97
N LEU A 99 -4.88 -10.82 -9.76
CA LEU A 99 -6.08 -11.64 -9.54
C LEU A 99 -7.38 -10.83 -9.65
N ARG A 100 -7.31 -9.50 -9.61
CA ARG A 100 -8.45 -8.60 -9.76
C ARG A 100 -8.82 -8.33 -11.23
N LYS A 101 -7.94 -8.70 -12.16
CA LYS A 101 -8.16 -8.56 -13.61
C LYS A 101 -9.23 -9.55 -14.07
N SER A 102 -9.93 -9.22 -15.15
CA SER A 102 -10.88 -10.11 -15.83
C SER A 102 -10.43 -10.33 -17.28
N PRO A 103 -9.92 -11.53 -17.64
CA PRO A 103 -9.66 -12.69 -16.77
C PRO A 103 -8.46 -12.46 -15.83
N ALA A 104 -8.40 -13.22 -14.73
CA ALA A 104 -7.32 -13.12 -13.75
C ALA A 104 -5.96 -13.49 -14.38
N ALA A 105 -4.96 -12.62 -14.20
CA ALA A 105 -3.60 -12.84 -14.71
C ALA A 105 -2.81 -13.76 -13.75
N LYS A 106 -3.15 -15.05 -13.76
CA LYS A 106 -2.58 -16.05 -12.84
C LYS A 106 -1.06 -16.22 -12.95
N ASN A 107 -0.49 -16.07 -14.16
CA ASN A 107 0.96 -16.19 -14.35
C ASN A 107 1.70 -15.04 -13.63
N GLU A 108 1.23 -13.81 -13.83
CA GLU A 108 1.75 -12.62 -13.16
C GLU A 108 1.58 -12.71 -11.63
N TYR A 109 0.45 -13.25 -11.15
CA TYR A 109 0.28 -13.54 -9.71
C TYR A 109 1.34 -14.52 -9.19
N ARG A 110 1.65 -15.60 -9.93
CA ARG A 110 2.64 -16.60 -9.51
C ARG A 110 4.06 -16.03 -9.41
N GLU A 111 4.41 -15.09 -10.27
CA GLU A 111 5.70 -14.38 -10.19
C GLU A 111 5.71 -13.49 -8.94
N ARG A 112 4.70 -12.63 -8.78
CA ARG A 112 4.64 -11.69 -7.66
C ARG A 112 4.54 -12.36 -6.30
N ILE A 113 3.86 -13.51 -6.19
CA ILE A 113 3.75 -14.24 -4.93
C ILE A 113 5.07 -14.91 -4.53
N ALA A 114 5.91 -15.29 -5.50
CA ALA A 114 7.26 -15.77 -5.23
C ALA A 114 8.14 -14.63 -4.71
N ASP A 115 8.06 -13.44 -5.31
CA ASP A 115 8.76 -12.24 -4.82
C ASP A 115 8.31 -11.86 -3.39
N LEU A 116 7.00 -11.90 -3.14
CA LEU A 116 6.46 -11.65 -1.80
C LEU A 116 6.98 -12.68 -0.79
N LYS A 117 7.05 -13.95 -1.18
CA LYS A 117 7.59 -15.02 -0.34
C LYS A 117 9.03 -14.73 0.08
N SER A 118 9.92 -14.46 -0.88
CA SER A 118 11.31 -14.10 -0.58
C SER A 118 11.42 -12.86 0.30
N TYR A 119 10.58 -11.85 0.08
CA TYR A 119 10.54 -10.66 0.93
C TYR A 119 10.15 -10.96 2.39
N LEU A 120 9.15 -11.83 2.60
CA LEU A 120 8.66 -12.21 3.93
C LEU A 120 9.61 -13.16 4.67
N GLU A 121 10.35 -14.00 3.95
CA GLU A 121 11.25 -15.00 4.56
C GLU A 121 12.68 -14.48 4.77
N GLU A 122 13.22 -13.80 3.76
CA GLU A 122 14.65 -13.44 3.69
C GLU A 122 14.87 -11.93 3.64
N GLY A 123 13.85 -11.17 3.21
CA GLY A 123 13.93 -9.73 3.06
C GLY A 123 13.59 -8.93 4.32
N ALA A 124 13.37 -7.63 4.11
CA ALA A 124 12.95 -6.70 5.17
C ALA A 124 11.56 -7.02 5.75
N GLY A 125 10.80 -7.95 5.16
CA GLY A 125 9.53 -8.43 5.72
C GLY A 125 9.71 -9.44 6.85
N SER A 126 10.85 -10.13 6.94
CA SER A 126 11.10 -11.17 7.96
C SER A 126 10.98 -10.65 9.41
N LYS A 127 11.43 -9.41 9.65
CA LYS A 127 11.32 -8.73 10.94
C LYS A 127 9.87 -8.43 11.36
N LEU A 128 8.91 -8.49 10.43
CA LEU A 128 7.50 -8.22 10.68
C LEU A 128 6.70 -9.47 11.08
N SER A 129 7.36 -10.63 11.19
CA SER A 129 6.72 -11.89 11.61
C SER A 129 6.12 -11.84 13.02
N GLY A 130 6.64 -10.95 13.88
CA GLY A 130 6.09 -10.68 15.21
C GLY A 130 4.94 -9.68 15.24
N THR A 131 4.68 -8.96 14.14
CA THR A 131 3.65 -7.91 14.08
C THR A 131 2.26 -8.56 13.95
N PRO A 132 1.38 -8.51 14.97
CA PRO A 132 0.17 -9.36 15.03
C PRO A 132 -0.78 -9.20 13.84
N GLU A 133 -0.93 -7.98 13.34
CA GLU A 133 -1.78 -7.67 12.19
C GLU A 133 -1.26 -8.23 10.85
N LEU A 134 0.05 -8.50 10.75
CA LEU A 134 0.68 -9.06 9.55
C LEU A 134 0.80 -10.58 9.55
N VAL A 135 0.71 -11.23 10.72
CA VAL A 135 0.94 -12.67 10.91
C VAL A 135 0.17 -13.51 9.89
N GLN A 136 -1.11 -13.21 9.66
CA GLN A 136 -1.93 -13.96 8.71
C GLN A 136 -1.39 -13.93 7.28
N TYR A 137 -0.75 -12.83 6.86
CA TYR A 137 -0.27 -12.68 5.49
C TYR A 137 1.04 -13.45 5.22
N PHE A 138 1.74 -13.92 6.26
CA PHE A 138 2.84 -14.89 6.09
C PHE A 138 2.35 -16.24 5.55
N ALA A 139 1.07 -16.56 5.70
CA ALA A 139 0.47 -17.74 5.10
C ALA A 139 0.07 -17.53 3.61
N LEU A 140 -0.03 -16.29 3.13
CA LEU A 140 -0.52 -15.99 1.77
C LEU A 140 0.26 -16.71 0.66
N PRO A 141 1.61 -16.77 0.68
CA PRO A 141 2.38 -17.49 -0.35
C PRO A 141 2.08 -18.99 -0.45
N TYR A 142 1.50 -19.57 0.59
CA TYR A 142 1.21 -20.99 0.69
C TYR A 142 -0.23 -21.33 0.28
N VAL A 143 -1.08 -20.33 0.05
CA VAL A 143 -2.48 -20.53 -0.35
C VAL A 143 -2.60 -20.70 -1.86
N LYS A 144 -3.12 -21.86 -2.28
CA LYS A 144 -3.34 -22.20 -3.70
C LYS A 144 -4.33 -21.28 -4.40
N GLU A 145 -5.43 -20.92 -3.72
CA GLU A 145 -6.52 -20.12 -4.29
C GLU A 145 -6.93 -18.98 -3.32
N PRO A 146 -6.16 -17.88 -3.23
CA PRO A 146 -6.44 -16.79 -2.28
C PRO A 146 -7.81 -16.15 -2.48
N GLY A 147 -8.31 -16.07 -3.71
CA GLY A 147 -9.64 -15.52 -4.01
C GLY A 147 -10.83 -16.34 -3.49
N LYS A 148 -10.60 -17.60 -3.08
CA LYS A 148 -11.60 -18.47 -2.44
C LYS A 148 -11.36 -18.66 -0.94
N HIS A 149 -10.22 -18.22 -0.44
CA HIS A 149 -9.84 -18.44 0.95
C HIS A 149 -10.56 -17.43 1.86
N PRO A 150 -11.21 -17.84 2.96
CA PRO A 150 -12.00 -16.95 3.82
C PRO A 150 -11.27 -15.70 4.29
N VAL A 151 -9.97 -15.83 4.57
CA VAL A 151 -9.09 -14.74 5.04
C VAL A 151 -8.64 -13.83 3.90
N PHE A 152 -8.39 -14.37 2.70
CA PHE A 152 -7.71 -13.64 1.62
C PHE A 152 -8.64 -13.22 0.48
N LYS A 153 -9.88 -13.73 0.46
CA LYS A 153 -10.86 -13.42 -0.59
C LYS A 153 -11.05 -11.91 -0.75
N GLU A 154 -11.03 -11.16 0.36
CA GLU A 154 -11.24 -9.71 0.34
C GLU A 154 -10.06 -8.98 -0.32
N LEU A 155 -8.83 -9.46 -0.19
CA LEU A 155 -7.68 -8.90 -0.90
C LEU A 155 -7.85 -8.94 -2.42
N VAL A 156 -8.60 -9.94 -2.92
CA VAL A 156 -8.85 -10.20 -4.34
C VAL A 156 -10.17 -9.58 -4.80
N GLN A 157 -11.18 -9.55 -3.94
CA GLN A 157 -12.55 -9.14 -4.26
C GLN A 157 -12.82 -7.65 -4.03
N VAL A 158 -12.05 -6.97 -3.17
CA VAL A 158 -12.13 -5.50 -3.05
C VAL A 158 -11.61 -4.90 -4.36
N SER A 159 -12.57 -4.72 -5.27
CA SER A 159 -12.43 -4.22 -6.63
C SER A 159 -12.43 -2.70 -6.62
N LEU A 160 -11.98 -2.13 -7.74
CA LEU A 160 -11.92 -0.69 -8.02
C LEU A 160 -13.26 0.04 -7.87
N GLU A 161 -14.39 -0.64 -7.66
CA GLU A 161 -15.70 0.00 -7.46
C GLU A 161 -15.76 0.86 -6.20
N LEU A 162 -15.17 0.44 -5.09
CA LEU A 162 -15.13 1.25 -3.86
C LEU A 162 -14.14 2.42 -3.97
N ILE A 163 -13.02 2.20 -4.66
CA ILE A 163 -12.08 3.28 -5.00
C ILE A 163 -12.82 4.30 -5.89
N SER A 164 -13.52 3.85 -6.95
CA SER A 164 -14.31 4.71 -7.83
C SER A 164 -15.46 5.44 -7.11
N LEU A 165 -16.15 4.80 -6.16
CA LEU A 165 -17.21 5.41 -5.36
C LEU A 165 -16.68 6.48 -4.40
N CYS A 166 -15.48 6.29 -3.86
CA CYS A 166 -14.78 7.30 -3.07
C CYS A 166 -14.26 8.49 -3.92
N PHE A 167 -14.18 8.36 -5.26
CA PHE A 167 -13.75 9.44 -6.17
C PHE A 167 -14.90 10.18 -6.86
N THR A 168 -16.16 9.72 -6.75
CA THR A 168 -17.32 10.36 -7.39
C THR A 168 -18.22 11.13 -6.44
N GLN A 169 -18.02 11.05 -5.13
CA GLN A 169 -18.75 11.91 -4.19
C GLN A 169 -17.96 13.21 -3.96
N PRO A 170 -18.51 14.39 -4.31
CA PRO A 170 -17.92 15.65 -3.90
C PRO A 170 -17.93 15.72 -2.36
N LEU A 171 -16.85 16.27 -1.80
CA LEU A 171 -16.54 16.43 -0.37
C LEU A 171 -17.53 17.29 0.45
N ASN A 172 -18.78 17.40 0.00
CA ASN A 172 -19.87 18.09 0.69
C ASN A 172 -21.09 17.16 0.80
N ALA A 173 -21.03 16.19 1.71
CA ALA A 173 -22.20 15.59 2.35
C ALA A 173 -21.74 14.70 3.51
N VAL A 174 -21.49 15.31 4.67
CA VAL A 174 -22.13 15.11 5.98
C VAL A 174 -21.40 16.00 6.98
#